data_AF-A0A524KH26-F1
#
_entry.id   AF-A0A524KH26-F1
#
_cell.length_a   1.000
_cell.length_b   1.000
_cell.length_c   1.000
_cell.angle_alpha   90.00
_cell.angle_beta   90.00
_cell.angle_gamma   90.00
#
_symmetry.space_group_name_H-M   'P 1'
#
loop_
_entity.id
_entity.type
_entity.pdbx_description
1 polymer ?
#
loop_
_entity_poly.entity_id
_entity_poly.type
_entity_poly.pdbx_seq_one_letter_code
_entity_poly.pdbx_strand_id
1 'polypeptide(L)'
;MTEQRAISRGRFTSFDKRPARGDERAALFRETPLELCERVTLGTAWALRPKRIGVLVPLARMWVAHLLGARATLPDADAVSGTCELAGIASDLSPPMLMEAYASGLFPHGHFGPVKWFSPLQRAVLHLDDFHISTRLRSIMRQGRYRVTFEGDFEGIIKGCAGRRSGRWHLTWITPRIMRAYAELYDAGHVHSFEVWNKDGELAGGGYGVAVGRVFVIESQFFRESNASKIGFSVLARHLANWGFVLADNKWLTPTTAQMGFHDIPRADYLSRLAVLTPEPVRTGRWEAELDSKAVADWRPAEDRAAR
;
A
#
# COMPACT_ATOMS: atom_id res chain seq x y z
N MET A 1 15.76 -10.68 -23.86
CA MET A 1 15.56 -9.90 -22.62
C MET A 1 15.23 -8.42 -22.85
N THR A 2 15.58 -7.82 -24.01
CA THR A 2 15.29 -6.41 -24.31
C THR A 2 13.86 -6.14 -24.78
N GLU A 3 13.17 -7.13 -25.37
CA GLU A 3 11.81 -6.98 -25.91
C GLU A 3 10.70 -6.90 -24.85
N GLN A 4 10.83 -7.57 -23.69
CA GLN A 4 9.79 -7.53 -22.65
C GLN A 4 9.67 -6.16 -21.95
N ARG A 5 10.75 -5.37 -21.91
CA ARG A 5 10.75 -4.02 -21.32
C ARG A 5 10.08 -2.96 -22.21
N ALA A 6 9.97 -3.21 -23.52
CA ALA A 6 9.26 -2.30 -24.43
C ALA A 6 7.73 -2.41 -24.29
N ILE A 7 7.22 -3.55 -23.81
CA ILE A 7 5.78 -3.84 -23.68
C ILE A 7 5.18 -3.18 -22.40
N SER A 8 5.98 -2.58 -21.51
CA SER A 8 5.48 -2.01 -20.24
C SER A 8 4.93 -0.57 -20.37
N ARG A 9 5.43 0.23 -21.31
CA ARG A 9 5.14 1.68 -21.37
C ARG A 9 3.70 2.05 -21.76
N GLY A 10 2.92 1.10 -22.27
CA GLY A 10 1.51 1.30 -22.66
C GLY A 10 0.47 0.63 -21.74
N ARG A 11 0.86 -0.11 -20.69
CA ARG A 11 -0.06 -0.99 -19.94
C ARG A 11 -0.98 -0.30 -18.93
N PHE A 12 -0.68 0.94 -18.53
CA PHE A 12 -1.36 1.58 -17.40
C PHE A 12 -2.02 2.92 -17.75
N THR A 13 -2.26 3.23 -19.02
CA THR A 13 -2.70 4.57 -19.47
C THR A 13 -4.21 4.83 -19.43
N SER A 14 -5.02 3.93 -18.88
CA SER A 14 -6.50 3.97 -19.04
C SER A 14 -7.28 4.08 -17.72
N PHE A 15 -6.89 4.97 -16.81
CA PHE A 15 -7.76 5.33 -15.68
C PHE A 15 -8.32 6.75 -15.86
N ASP A 16 -9.58 6.95 -15.46
CA ASP A 16 -10.17 8.29 -15.42
C ASP A 16 -9.40 9.15 -14.41
N LYS A 17 -8.84 10.25 -14.91
CA LYS A 17 -8.07 11.18 -14.09
C LYS A 17 -8.99 11.97 -13.18
N ARG A 18 -8.62 12.10 -11.91
CA ARG A 18 -9.27 12.99 -10.94
C ARG A 18 -8.69 14.40 -11.06
N PRO A 19 -9.48 15.46 -10.79
CA PRO A 19 -8.96 16.83 -10.82
C PRO A 19 -7.84 17.00 -9.78
N ALA A 20 -6.73 17.61 -10.20
CA ALA A 20 -5.59 17.82 -9.32
C ALA A 20 -5.90 18.85 -8.22
N ARG A 21 -5.55 18.53 -6.97
CA ARG A 21 -5.72 19.42 -5.79
C ARG A 21 -4.38 20.01 -5.32
N GLY A 22 -3.57 20.51 -6.25
CA GLY A 22 -2.16 20.88 -6.04
C GLY A 22 -1.91 21.82 -4.86
N ASP A 23 -2.58 22.98 -4.84
CA ASP A 23 -2.34 24.02 -3.84
C ASP A 23 -2.79 23.61 -2.43
N GLU A 24 -3.94 22.95 -2.33
CA GLU A 24 -4.45 22.42 -1.07
C GLU A 24 -3.51 21.37 -0.48
N ARG A 25 -3.02 20.45 -1.32
CA ARG A 25 -2.07 19.40 -0.92
C ARG A 25 -0.70 19.96 -0.56
N ALA A 26 -0.25 21.04 -1.18
CA ALA A 26 1.00 21.69 -0.84
C ALA A 26 0.99 22.21 0.61
N ALA A 27 -0.12 22.80 1.04
CA ALA A 27 -0.32 23.22 2.43
C ALA A 27 -0.47 22.01 3.36
N LEU A 28 -1.27 21.03 2.95
CA LEU A 28 -1.58 19.85 3.76
C LEU A 28 -0.36 18.95 4.00
N PHE A 29 0.47 18.69 3.00
CA PHE A 29 1.61 17.76 3.09
C PHE A 29 2.92 18.45 3.48
N ARG A 30 2.86 19.67 4.00
CA ARG A 30 4.05 20.38 4.49
C ARG A 30 4.54 19.77 5.79
N GLU A 31 5.85 19.70 5.93
CA GLU A 31 6.54 19.38 7.17
C GLU A 31 7.28 20.64 7.63
N THR A 32 7.17 20.96 8.91
CA THR A 32 7.89 22.07 9.55
C THR A 32 9.37 21.68 9.76
N PRO A 33 10.28 22.66 9.92
CA PRO A 33 11.68 22.37 10.23
C PRO A 33 11.86 21.52 11.50
N LEU A 34 10.99 21.70 12.49
CA LEU A 34 11.00 20.92 13.73
C LEU A 34 10.61 19.46 13.49
N GLU A 35 9.54 19.21 12.74
CA GLU A 35 9.11 17.86 12.38
C GLU A 35 10.15 17.15 11.50
N LEU A 36 10.80 17.86 10.58
CA LEU A 36 11.92 17.35 9.79
C LEU A 36 13.08 16.91 10.70
N CYS A 37 13.45 17.77 11.66
CA CYS A 37 14.51 17.46 12.63
C CYS A 37 14.14 16.25 13.51
N GLU A 38 12.91 16.20 14.02
CA GLU A 38 12.38 15.06 14.77
C GLU A 38 12.47 13.76 13.96
N ARG A 39 11.99 13.78 12.70
CA ARG A 39 12.02 12.61 11.81
C ARG A 39 13.43 12.15 11.50
N VAL A 40 14.36 13.06 11.20
CA VAL A 40 15.77 12.71 10.94
C VAL A 40 16.41 12.12 12.20
N THR A 41 16.15 12.69 13.36
CA THR A 41 16.67 12.21 14.65
C THR A 41 16.14 10.81 14.97
N LEU A 42 14.82 10.62 14.92
CA LEU A 42 14.17 9.33 15.17
C LEU A 42 14.58 8.29 14.11
N GLY A 43 14.68 8.70 12.85
CA GLY A 43 15.14 7.85 11.75
C GLY A 43 16.58 7.36 11.95
N THR A 44 17.47 8.25 12.39
CA THR A 44 18.85 7.91 12.72
C THR A 44 18.90 6.95 13.91
N ALA A 45 18.19 7.25 14.99
CA ALA A 45 18.08 6.36 16.16
C ALA A 45 17.51 4.98 15.80
N TRP A 46 16.55 4.91 14.86
CA TRP A 46 15.98 3.66 14.36
C TRP A 46 16.98 2.83 13.55
N ALA A 47 17.84 3.49 12.78
CA ALA A 47 18.87 2.85 11.96
C ALA A 47 20.03 2.32 12.80
N LEU A 48 20.34 2.97 13.92
CA LEU A 48 21.42 2.61 14.85
C LEU A 48 21.04 1.51 15.86
N ARG A 49 19.81 0.97 15.82
CA ARG A 49 19.43 -0.16 16.71
C ARG A 49 20.31 -1.39 16.43
N PRO A 50 20.72 -2.18 17.46
CA PRO A 50 21.67 -3.28 17.30
C PRO A 50 21.32 -4.28 16.19
N LYS A 51 20.04 -4.63 16.05
CA LYS A 51 19.54 -5.53 15.00
C LYS A 51 19.70 -5.01 13.57
N ARG A 52 20.05 -3.73 13.38
CA ARG A 52 20.13 -3.04 12.08
C ARG A 52 21.49 -2.46 11.77
N ILE A 53 22.43 -2.44 12.72
CA ILE A 53 23.72 -1.80 12.50
C ILE A 53 24.50 -2.48 11.35
N GLY A 54 24.32 -3.79 11.18
CA GLY A 54 24.95 -4.59 10.12
C GLY A 54 24.51 -4.20 8.69
N VAL A 55 23.32 -3.61 8.50
CA VAL A 55 22.86 -3.14 7.18
C VAL A 55 23.34 -1.72 6.84
N LEU A 56 24.00 -1.01 7.75
CA LEU A 56 24.44 0.37 7.51
C LEU A 56 25.54 0.47 6.45
N VAL A 57 26.55 -0.41 6.48
CA VAL A 57 27.67 -0.37 5.52
C VAL A 57 27.21 -0.70 4.09
N PRO A 58 26.45 -1.79 3.84
CA PRO A 58 25.86 -2.03 2.53
C PRO A 58 24.98 -0.87 2.06
N LEU A 59 24.15 -0.31 2.95
CA LEU A 59 23.27 0.80 2.61
C LEU A 59 24.06 2.07 2.25
N ALA A 60 25.12 2.39 2.99
CA ALA A 60 25.98 3.54 2.72
C ALA A 60 26.66 3.41 1.35
N ARG A 61 27.17 2.21 1.01
CA ARG A 61 27.72 1.92 -0.33
C ARG A 61 26.70 2.15 -1.43
N MET A 62 25.47 1.67 -1.24
CA MET A 62 24.38 1.90 -2.21
C MET A 62 24.01 3.38 -2.34
N TRP A 63 24.03 4.13 -1.24
CA TRP A 63 23.80 5.58 -1.27
C TRP A 63 24.87 6.30 -2.08
N VAL A 64 26.15 6.00 -1.83
CA VAL A 64 27.27 6.59 -2.58
C VAL A 64 27.16 6.23 -4.06
N ALA A 65 26.91 4.95 -4.39
CA ALA A 65 26.71 4.52 -5.77
C ALA A 65 25.53 5.26 -6.45
N HIS A 66 24.42 5.45 -5.75
CA HIS A 66 23.28 6.20 -6.25
C HIS A 66 23.58 7.70 -6.46
N LEU A 67 24.42 8.30 -5.63
CA LEU A 67 24.86 9.69 -5.80
C LEU A 67 25.79 9.86 -7.01
N LEU A 68 26.62 8.86 -7.30
CA LEU A 68 27.62 8.89 -8.36
C LEU A 68 27.10 8.37 -9.72
N GLY A 69 26.02 7.60 -9.74
CA GLY A 69 25.48 6.94 -10.93
C GLY A 69 24.45 7.76 -11.72
N ALA A 70 24.23 7.37 -12.97
CA ALA A 70 23.14 7.90 -13.81
C ALA A 70 21.78 7.49 -13.22
N ARG A 71 21.05 8.48 -12.69
CA ARG A 71 19.72 8.34 -12.10
C ARG A 71 18.70 7.91 -13.17
N ALA A 72 17.90 6.88 -12.89
CA ALA A 72 16.45 6.79 -13.19
C ALA A 72 15.91 5.35 -13.24
N THR A 73 16.74 4.32 -13.36
CA THR A 73 16.22 2.96 -13.59
C THR A 73 15.77 2.30 -12.29
N LEU A 74 14.60 1.66 -12.32
CA LEU A 74 14.17 0.77 -11.23
C LEU A 74 15.18 -0.35 -11.02
N PRO A 75 15.40 -0.74 -9.75
CA PRO A 75 16.16 -1.95 -9.48
C PRO A 75 15.39 -3.17 -9.99
N ASP A 76 16.13 -4.24 -10.29
CA ASP A 76 15.54 -5.50 -10.71
C ASP A 76 15.18 -6.33 -9.47
N ALA A 77 13.91 -6.75 -9.36
CA ALA A 77 13.41 -7.54 -8.24
C ALA A 77 13.97 -8.96 -8.23
N ASP A 78 14.34 -9.51 -9.39
CA ASP A 78 14.91 -10.86 -9.52
C ASP A 78 16.42 -10.86 -9.22
N ALA A 79 17.08 -9.73 -9.44
CA ALA A 79 18.52 -9.56 -9.16
C ALA A 79 18.85 -9.46 -7.66
N VAL A 80 17.83 -9.44 -6.79
CA VAL A 80 18.02 -9.35 -5.34
C VAL A 80 18.52 -10.69 -4.78
N SER A 81 19.84 -10.85 -4.72
CA SER A 81 20.50 -12.06 -4.21
C SER A 81 20.56 -12.12 -2.67
N GLY A 82 20.50 -13.32 -2.11
CA GLY A 82 20.74 -13.58 -0.68
C GLY A 82 19.56 -13.29 0.23
N THR A 83 19.83 -12.98 1.50
CA THR A 83 18.82 -12.68 2.54
C THR A 83 18.30 -11.23 2.51
N CYS A 84 18.73 -10.43 1.53
CA CYS A 84 18.41 -9.01 1.45
C CYS A 84 17.03 -8.80 0.83
N GLU A 85 16.16 -8.03 1.48
CA GLU A 85 14.86 -7.61 0.92
C GLU A 85 14.98 -6.31 0.10
N LEU A 86 16.10 -5.59 0.24
CA LEU A 86 16.35 -4.32 -0.42
C LEU A 86 16.84 -4.56 -1.85
N ALA A 87 16.03 -4.16 -2.83
CA ALA A 87 16.35 -4.29 -4.25
C ALA A 87 17.26 -3.17 -4.75
N GLY A 88 17.07 -1.95 -4.25
CA GLY A 88 17.85 -0.82 -4.72
C GLY A 88 17.35 0.53 -4.22
N ILE A 89 17.93 1.58 -4.80
CA ILE A 89 17.59 2.98 -4.55
C ILE A 89 17.29 3.63 -5.90
N ALA A 90 16.11 4.22 -6.02
CA ALA A 90 15.74 5.07 -7.14
C ALA A 90 14.96 6.26 -6.62
N SER A 91 15.16 7.41 -7.26
CA SER A 91 14.63 8.71 -6.81
C SER A 91 13.36 9.12 -7.56
N ASP A 92 13.08 8.51 -8.70
CA ASP A 92 11.85 8.78 -9.42
C ASP A 92 10.66 8.12 -8.71
N LEU A 93 9.64 8.92 -8.42
CA LEU A 93 8.37 8.52 -7.82
C LEU A 93 7.19 8.99 -8.68
N SER A 94 7.44 9.28 -9.96
CA SER A 94 6.40 9.62 -10.91
C SER A 94 5.38 8.47 -11.04
N PRO A 95 4.13 8.77 -11.41
CA PRO A 95 3.11 7.73 -11.57
C PRO A 95 3.52 6.55 -12.47
N PRO A 96 4.14 6.77 -13.67
CA PRO A 96 4.60 5.66 -14.50
C PRO A 96 5.65 4.78 -13.80
N MET A 97 6.57 5.42 -13.07
CA MET A 97 7.63 4.73 -12.34
C MET A 97 7.09 3.87 -11.20
N LEU A 98 6.14 4.42 -10.43
CA LEU A 98 5.47 3.68 -9.36
C LEU A 98 4.73 2.47 -9.93
N MET A 99 3.97 2.64 -11.01
CA MET A 99 3.23 1.54 -11.62
C MET A 99 4.15 0.46 -12.19
N GLU A 100 5.27 0.83 -12.83
CA GLU A 100 6.28 -0.13 -13.29
C GLU A 100 6.90 -0.90 -12.12
N ALA A 101 7.20 -0.21 -11.01
CA ALA A 101 7.73 -0.84 -9.81
C ALA A 101 6.74 -1.85 -9.22
N TYR A 102 5.46 -1.46 -9.08
CA TYR A 102 4.42 -2.35 -8.56
C TYR A 102 4.19 -3.56 -9.46
N ALA A 103 4.17 -3.38 -10.77
CA ALA A 103 4.04 -4.48 -11.75
C ALA A 103 5.26 -5.42 -11.72
N SER A 104 6.40 -4.95 -11.21
CA SER A 104 7.61 -5.74 -11.00
C SER A 104 7.76 -6.24 -9.55
N GLY A 105 6.72 -6.10 -8.72
CA GLY A 105 6.69 -6.57 -7.35
C GLY A 105 7.48 -5.73 -6.34
N LEU A 106 7.92 -4.54 -6.74
CA LEU A 106 8.65 -3.60 -5.90
C LEU A 106 7.69 -2.63 -5.21
N PHE A 107 8.11 -2.12 -4.05
CA PHE A 107 7.43 -1.00 -3.39
C PHE A 107 8.42 -0.07 -2.69
N PRO A 108 8.13 1.23 -2.60
CA PRO A 108 9.00 2.18 -1.94
C PRO A 108 8.86 2.10 -0.42
N HIS A 109 9.98 2.25 0.30
CA HIS A 109 9.97 2.40 1.74
C HIS A 109 11.20 3.19 2.23
N GLY A 110 11.05 3.98 3.28
CA GLY A 110 12.16 4.72 3.86
C GLY A 110 11.72 5.89 4.72
N HIS A 111 12.39 6.07 5.86
CA HIS A 111 12.08 7.15 6.81
C HIS A 111 12.73 8.49 6.45
N PHE A 112 13.90 8.44 5.80
CA PHE A 112 14.68 9.60 5.39
C PHE A 112 15.68 9.22 4.29
N GLY A 113 16.20 10.24 3.61
CA GLY A 113 17.16 10.07 2.51
C GLY A 113 16.51 9.63 1.18
N PRO A 114 17.31 9.06 0.27
CA PRO A 114 16.82 8.45 -0.97
C PRO A 114 15.81 7.33 -0.70
N VAL A 115 14.85 7.19 -1.60
CA VAL A 115 13.81 6.16 -1.52
C VAL A 115 14.43 4.80 -1.83
N LYS A 116 14.13 3.82 -0.98
CA LYS A 116 14.59 2.44 -1.13
C LYS A 116 13.43 1.60 -1.65
N TRP A 117 13.74 0.66 -2.53
CA TRP A 117 12.76 -0.22 -3.14
C TRP A 117 12.98 -1.64 -2.62
N PHE A 118 11.89 -2.28 -2.19
CA PHE A 118 11.94 -3.58 -1.53
C PHE A 118 11.18 -4.63 -2.33
N SER A 119 11.68 -5.87 -2.26
CA SER A 119 11.00 -7.09 -2.69
C SER A 119 11.36 -8.22 -1.72
N PRO A 120 10.57 -8.39 -0.64
CA PRO A 120 10.82 -9.39 0.41
C PRO A 120 10.92 -10.81 -0.15
N LEU A 121 11.74 -11.66 0.49
CA LEU A 121 11.89 -13.07 0.10
C LEU A 121 10.60 -13.87 0.32
N GLN A 122 9.87 -13.54 1.38
CA GLN A 122 8.53 -14.03 1.69
C GLN A 122 7.56 -12.87 1.55
N ARG A 123 6.60 -13.00 0.65
CA ARG A 123 5.61 -11.97 0.37
C ARG A 123 4.28 -12.37 1.02
N ALA A 124 3.78 -11.50 1.89
CA ALA A 124 2.49 -11.73 2.53
C ALA A 124 1.34 -11.35 1.62
N VAL A 125 0.56 -12.35 1.22
CA VAL A 125 -0.55 -12.19 0.29
C VAL A 125 -1.84 -12.78 0.87
N LEU A 126 -2.97 -12.32 0.34
CA LEU A 126 -4.29 -12.85 0.60
C LEU A 126 -4.94 -13.18 -0.74
N HIS A 127 -5.27 -14.45 -0.95
CA HIS A 127 -6.29 -14.78 -1.93
C HIS A 127 -7.65 -14.33 -1.40
N LEU A 128 -8.40 -13.55 -2.17
CA LEU A 128 -9.61 -12.90 -1.65
C LEU A 128 -10.68 -13.89 -1.20
N ASP A 129 -10.72 -15.09 -1.77
CA ASP A 129 -11.64 -16.15 -1.33
C ASP A 129 -11.22 -16.83 -0.01
N ASP A 130 -10.00 -16.58 0.47
CA ASP A 130 -9.50 -17.10 1.75
C ASP A 130 -9.68 -16.05 2.88
N PHE A 131 -10.32 -14.92 2.59
CA PHE A 131 -10.47 -13.83 3.53
C PHE A 131 -11.30 -14.22 4.76
N HIS A 132 -10.78 -13.91 5.94
CA HIS A 132 -11.41 -14.27 7.21
C HIS A 132 -11.90 -13.04 7.97
N ILE A 133 -13.21 -12.96 8.19
CA ILE A 133 -13.84 -12.00 9.10
C ILE A 133 -14.16 -12.72 10.41
N SER A 134 -13.48 -12.34 11.49
CA SER A 134 -13.67 -12.96 12.81
C SER A 134 -15.09 -12.75 13.34
N THR A 135 -15.59 -13.69 14.15
CA THR A 135 -16.94 -13.62 14.75
C THR A 135 -17.20 -12.32 15.50
N ARG A 136 -16.19 -11.83 16.24
CA ARG A 136 -16.26 -10.54 16.95
C ARG A 136 -16.40 -9.37 15.97
N LEU A 137 -15.63 -9.35 14.89
CA LEU A 137 -15.71 -8.30 13.88
C LEU A 137 -17.07 -8.32 13.18
N ARG A 138 -17.59 -9.49 12.82
CA ARG A 138 -18.95 -9.64 12.26
C ARG A 138 -20.01 -9.05 13.20
N SER A 139 -19.95 -9.37 14.49
CA SER A 139 -20.86 -8.80 15.48
C SER A 139 -20.83 -7.27 15.51
N ILE A 140 -19.64 -6.66 15.47
CA ILE A 140 -19.47 -5.20 15.41
C ILE A 140 -20.05 -4.62 14.11
N MET A 141 -19.78 -5.26 12.97
CA MET A 141 -20.27 -4.81 11.67
C MET A 141 -21.81 -4.83 11.59
N ARG A 142 -22.48 -5.86 12.12
CA ARG A 142 -23.96 -5.96 12.14
C ARG A 142 -24.64 -4.84 12.91
N GLN A 143 -23.95 -4.21 13.86
CA GLN A 143 -24.49 -3.06 14.60
C GLN A 143 -24.68 -1.83 13.69
N GLY A 144 -23.96 -1.75 12.56
CA GLY A 144 -24.07 -0.64 11.60
C GLY A 144 -23.72 0.72 12.16
N ARG A 145 -22.79 0.77 13.12
CA ARG A 145 -22.31 2.03 13.72
C ARG A 145 -21.29 2.76 12.85
N TYR A 146 -20.84 2.12 11.77
CA TYR A 146 -19.80 2.63 10.89
C TYR A 146 -20.28 2.66 9.44
N ARG A 147 -20.10 3.82 8.80
CA ARG A 147 -20.28 4.00 7.36
C ARG A 147 -18.92 3.87 6.69
N VAL A 148 -18.84 3.03 5.66
CA VAL A 148 -17.62 2.89 4.85
C VAL A 148 -17.84 3.61 3.53
N THR A 149 -16.88 4.42 3.12
CA THR A 149 -16.84 5.05 1.79
C THR A 149 -15.53 4.65 1.10
N PHE A 150 -15.50 4.78 -0.22
CA PHE A 150 -14.26 4.72 -0.99
C PHE A 150 -14.03 6.10 -1.61
N GLU A 151 -12.77 6.51 -1.67
CA GLU A 151 -12.34 7.74 -2.37
C GLU A 151 -13.09 9.01 -1.91
N GLY A 152 -13.49 9.03 -0.63
CA GLY A 152 -14.20 10.14 -0.02
C GLY A 152 -13.28 11.22 0.52
N ASP A 153 -12.12 10.84 1.09
CA ASP A 153 -11.15 11.75 1.71
C ASP A 153 -9.73 11.16 1.68
N PHE A 154 -9.14 11.06 0.48
CA PHE A 154 -7.80 10.51 0.30
C PHE A 154 -6.74 11.28 1.11
N GLU A 155 -6.84 12.61 1.15
CA GLU A 155 -5.92 13.46 1.89
C GLU A 155 -5.96 13.16 3.41
N GLY A 156 -7.15 13.01 3.99
CA GLY A 156 -7.33 12.59 5.36
C GLY A 156 -6.78 11.19 5.63
N ILE A 157 -6.97 10.24 4.70
CA ILE A 157 -6.45 8.88 4.80
C ILE A 157 -4.93 8.83 4.81
N ILE A 158 -4.26 9.46 3.84
CA ILE A 158 -2.80 9.40 3.74
C ILE A 158 -2.14 10.14 4.91
N LYS A 159 -2.73 11.25 5.39
CA LYS A 159 -2.31 11.91 6.63
C LYS A 159 -2.51 11.04 7.86
N GLY A 160 -3.67 10.40 7.99
CA GLY A 160 -3.94 9.48 9.09
C GLY A 160 -2.94 8.33 9.14
N CYS A 161 -2.57 7.79 7.98
CA CYS A 161 -1.55 6.76 7.85
C CYS A 161 -0.14 7.23 8.26
N ALA A 162 0.21 8.48 7.98
CA ALA A 162 1.48 9.10 8.34
C ALA A 162 1.55 9.56 9.81
N GLY A 163 0.39 9.72 10.46
CA GLY A 163 0.28 10.22 11.82
C GLY A 163 0.91 9.35 12.91
N ARG A 164 0.87 9.87 14.14
CA ARG A 164 1.34 9.18 15.35
C ARG A 164 0.57 7.89 15.59
N ARG A 165 1.29 6.84 15.97
CA ARG A 165 0.72 5.54 16.36
C ARG A 165 0.99 5.30 17.84
N SER A 166 -0.06 4.96 18.58
CA SER A 166 0.07 4.66 20.01
C SER A 166 1.10 3.55 20.24
N GLY A 167 1.95 3.73 21.25
CA GLY A 167 3.01 2.78 21.62
C GLY A 167 4.17 2.66 20.63
N ARG A 168 4.29 3.57 19.64
CA ARG A 168 5.41 3.61 18.69
C ARG A 168 6.05 4.98 18.64
N TRP A 169 7.32 5.04 18.25
CA TRP A 169 7.97 6.30 17.88
C TRP A 169 7.18 6.96 16.75
N HIS A 170 7.15 8.29 16.74
CA HIS A 170 6.56 9.05 15.65
C HIS A 170 7.50 9.05 14.42
N LEU A 171 7.71 7.87 13.86
CA LEU A 171 8.57 7.64 12.73
C LEU A 171 7.79 6.85 11.68
N THR A 172 7.36 7.55 10.63
CA THR A 172 6.67 6.97 9.48
C THR A 172 7.57 6.96 8.26
N TRP A 173 7.29 6.09 7.30
CA TRP A 173 7.89 6.12 5.97
C TRP A 173 7.10 7.04 5.01
N ILE A 174 5.87 7.40 5.38
CA ILE A 174 4.97 8.26 4.61
C ILE A 174 5.35 9.73 4.87
N THR A 175 6.46 10.14 4.26
CA THR A 175 6.98 11.51 4.29
C THR A 175 6.15 12.44 3.39
N PRO A 176 6.28 13.78 3.50
CA PRO A 176 5.72 14.73 2.54
C PRO A 176 5.90 14.37 1.07
N ARG A 177 7.10 13.85 0.73
CA ARG A 177 7.43 13.44 -0.63
C ARG A 177 6.63 12.21 -1.08
N ILE A 178 6.48 11.23 -0.19
CA ILE A 178 5.63 10.05 -0.43
C ILE A 178 4.16 10.48 -0.53
N MET A 179 3.68 11.37 0.34
CA MET A 179 2.31 11.87 0.25
C MET A 179 2.00 12.48 -1.12
N ARG A 180 2.88 13.34 -1.62
CA ARG A 180 2.72 13.94 -2.96
C ARG A 180 2.73 12.90 -4.07
N ALA A 181 3.68 11.96 -4.05
CA ALA A 181 3.78 10.93 -5.07
C ALA A 181 2.53 10.04 -5.15
N TYR A 182 2.00 9.61 -4.00
CA TYR A 182 0.77 8.81 -3.99
C TYR A 182 -0.48 9.63 -4.26
N ALA A 183 -0.46 10.93 -4.00
CA ALA A 183 -1.54 11.84 -4.38
C ALA A 183 -1.57 12.07 -5.90
N GLU A 184 -0.41 12.20 -6.55
CA GLU A 184 -0.33 12.22 -8.02
C GLU A 184 -0.77 10.87 -8.62
N LEU A 185 -0.38 9.75 -7.99
CA LEU A 185 -0.81 8.42 -8.42
C LEU A 185 -2.32 8.18 -8.17
N TYR A 186 -2.88 8.80 -7.13
CA TYR A 186 -4.32 8.87 -6.88
C TYR A 186 -5.02 9.71 -7.94
N ASP A 187 -4.49 10.88 -8.32
CA ASP A 187 -5.11 11.68 -9.37
C ASP A 187 -5.05 10.98 -10.73
N ALA A 188 -4.01 10.16 -10.95
CA ALA A 188 -3.89 9.27 -12.11
C ALA A 188 -4.83 8.06 -12.06
N GLY A 189 -5.59 7.86 -10.97
CA GLY A 189 -6.62 6.83 -10.87
C GLY A 189 -6.14 5.45 -10.40
N HIS A 190 -4.87 5.29 -10.01
CA HIS A 190 -4.31 3.99 -9.62
C HIS A 190 -4.35 3.71 -8.11
N VAL A 191 -4.37 4.76 -7.29
CA VAL A 191 -4.54 4.64 -5.84
C VAL A 191 -6.02 4.73 -5.51
N HIS A 192 -6.45 3.87 -4.57
CA HIS A 192 -7.79 3.85 -4.04
C HIS A 192 -7.74 3.83 -2.51
N SER A 193 -8.61 4.62 -1.88
CA SER A 193 -8.76 4.66 -0.43
C SER A 193 -10.12 4.12 0.01
N PHE A 194 -10.16 3.70 1.27
CA PHE A 194 -11.39 3.46 1.99
C PHE A 194 -11.37 4.24 3.31
N GLU A 195 -12.49 4.87 3.62
CA GLU A 195 -12.70 5.64 4.84
C GLU A 195 -13.77 4.95 5.69
N VAL A 196 -13.58 5.00 7.02
CA VAL A 196 -14.55 4.50 7.98
C VAL A 196 -14.97 5.65 8.87
N TRP A 197 -16.24 6.02 8.77
CA TRP A 197 -16.86 7.10 9.51
C TRP A 197 -17.67 6.55 10.67
N ASN A 198 -17.53 7.11 11.87
CA ASN A 198 -18.39 6.77 12.99
C ASN A 198 -19.78 7.42 12.85
N LYS A 199 -20.68 7.13 13.79
CA LYS A 199 -22.05 7.67 13.84
C LYS A 199 -22.09 9.22 13.91
N ASP A 200 -21.03 9.83 14.44
CA ASP A 200 -20.92 11.27 14.64
C ASP A 200 -20.32 11.96 13.38
N GLY A 201 -20.01 11.19 12.34
CA GLY A 201 -19.47 11.69 11.07
C GLY A 201 -17.95 11.89 11.08
N GLU A 202 -17.25 11.39 12.11
CA GLU A 202 -15.80 11.55 12.24
C GLU A 202 -15.05 10.38 11.60
N LEU A 203 -13.87 10.66 11.06
CA LEU A 203 -12.99 9.66 10.46
C LEU A 203 -12.38 8.75 11.55
N ALA A 204 -13.00 7.59 11.75
CA ALA A 204 -12.64 6.58 12.74
C ALA A 204 -11.44 5.71 12.30
N GLY A 205 -11.15 5.65 11.00
CA GLY A 205 -10.01 4.94 10.44
C GLY A 205 -10.12 4.76 8.94
N GLY A 206 -9.19 4.01 8.35
CA GLY A 206 -9.21 3.71 6.93
C GLY A 206 -7.84 3.29 6.42
N GLY A 207 -7.69 3.29 5.09
CA GLY A 207 -6.44 2.93 4.44
C GLY A 207 -6.48 3.15 2.95
N TYR A 208 -5.35 2.93 2.30
CA TYR A 208 -5.22 3.05 0.85
C TYR A 208 -4.30 1.98 0.29
N GLY A 209 -4.42 1.76 -1.02
CA GLY A 209 -3.60 0.83 -1.78
C GLY A 209 -3.62 1.15 -3.26
N VAL A 210 -2.84 0.38 -4.02
CA VAL A 210 -2.66 0.54 -5.46
C VAL A 210 -3.31 -0.63 -6.20
N ALA A 211 -4.14 -0.33 -7.19
CA ALA A 211 -4.69 -1.35 -8.08
C ALA A 211 -3.71 -1.65 -9.22
N VAL A 212 -3.27 -2.91 -9.32
CA VAL A 212 -2.28 -3.37 -10.31
C VAL A 212 -2.86 -4.61 -11.01
N GLY A 213 -3.57 -4.38 -12.11
CA GLY A 213 -4.37 -5.43 -12.76
C GLY A 213 -5.41 -6.03 -11.80
N ARG A 214 -5.25 -7.33 -11.49
CA ARG A 214 -6.08 -8.11 -10.56
C ARG A 214 -5.50 -8.20 -9.14
N VAL A 215 -4.45 -7.43 -8.85
CA VAL A 215 -3.80 -7.39 -7.53
C VAL A 215 -4.06 -6.04 -6.87
N PHE A 216 -4.47 -6.05 -5.60
CA PHE A 216 -4.57 -4.85 -4.78
C PHE A 216 -3.42 -4.79 -3.78
N VAL A 217 -2.48 -3.86 -3.99
CA VAL A 217 -1.32 -3.70 -3.11
C VAL A 217 -1.67 -2.74 -1.97
N ILE A 218 -1.75 -3.26 -0.76
CA ILE A 218 -2.09 -2.50 0.45
C ILE A 218 -0.87 -1.69 0.88
N GLU A 219 -1.00 -0.38 0.96
CA GLU A 219 0.11 0.51 1.32
C GLU A 219 0.16 0.78 2.81
N SER A 220 -0.93 1.33 3.34
CA SER A 220 -1.04 1.61 4.77
C SER A 220 -2.49 1.73 5.20
N GLN A 221 -2.70 1.47 6.47
CA GLN A 221 -3.97 1.66 7.16
C GLN A 221 -3.71 2.31 8.53
N PHE A 222 -4.74 2.95 9.08
CA PHE A 222 -4.75 3.47 10.43
C PHE A 222 -6.15 3.34 11.04
N PHE A 223 -6.22 3.47 12.36
CA PHE A 223 -7.48 3.58 13.07
C PHE A 223 -7.34 4.54 14.24
N ARG A 224 -8.43 5.24 14.55
CA ARG A 224 -8.64 6.02 15.78
C ARG A 224 -9.59 5.29 16.72
N GLU A 225 -10.55 4.54 16.16
CA GLU A 225 -11.40 3.62 16.91
C GLU A 225 -11.02 2.16 16.66
N SER A 226 -11.15 1.34 17.70
CA SER A 226 -10.81 -0.09 17.62
C SER A 226 -11.60 -0.80 16.52
N ASN A 227 -10.89 -1.57 15.69
CA ASN A 227 -11.41 -2.33 14.54
C ASN A 227 -11.83 -1.51 13.31
N ALA A 228 -11.78 -0.18 13.32
CA ALA A 228 -12.22 0.62 12.18
C ALA A 228 -11.51 0.22 10.87
N SER A 229 -10.17 0.09 10.86
CA SER A 229 -9.44 -0.34 9.66
C SER A 229 -9.81 -1.74 9.18
N LYS A 230 -10.11 -2.67 10.10
CA LYS A 230 -10.54 -4.04 9.77
C LYS A 230 -11.93 -4.06 9.15
N ILE A 231 -12.84 -3.22 9.64
CA ILE A 231 -14.19 -3.07 9.06
C ILE A 231 -14.07 -2.54 7.64
N GLY A 232 -13.33 -1.44 7.46
CA GLY A 232 -13.13 -0.83 6.14
C GLY A 232 -12.47 -1.79 5.14
N PHE A 233 -11.42 -2.50 5.55
CA PHE A 233 -10.77 -3.49 4.70
C PHE A 233 -11.68 -4.69 4.40
N SER A 234 -12.55 -5.11 5.33
CA SER A 234 -13.50 -6.20 5.06
C SER A 234 -14.50 -5.82 3.98
N VAL A 235 -15.01 -4.59 4.05
CA VAL A 235 -15.89 -4.05 2.99
C VAL A 235 -15.15 -3.95 1.68
N LEU A 236 -13.92 -3.42 1.66
CA LEU A 236 -13.11 -3.35 0.45
C LEU A 236 -12.83 -4.74 -0.14
N ALA A 237 -12.42 -5.72 0.68
CA ALA A 237 -12.12 -7.08 0.23
C ALA A 237 -13.32 -7.75 -0.47
N ARG A 238 -14.55 -7.52 0.03
CA ARG A 238 -15.77 -7.99 -0.64
C ARG A 238 -15.92 -7.38 -2.03
N HIS A 239 -15.71 -6.07 -2.15
CA HIS A 239 -15.84 -5.39 -3.44
C HIS A 239 -14.74 -5.82 -4.41
N LEU A 240 -13.49 -5.92 -3.95
CA LEU A 240 -12.38 -6.45 -4.76
C LEU A 240 -12.71 -7.83 -5.34
N ALA A 241 -13.25 -8.74 -4.52
CA ALA A 241 -13.65 -10.08 -4.95
C ALA A 241 -14.81 -10.07 -5.98
N ASN A 242 -15.73 -9.11 -5.87
CA ASN A 242 -16.81 -8.91 -6.84
C ASN A 242 -16.33 -8.29 -8.14
N TRP A 243 -15.36 -7.38 -8.06
CA TRP A 243 -14.76 -6.72 -9.22
C TRP A 243 -13.66 -7.55 -9.88
N GLY A 244 -13.53 -8.83 -9.55
CA GLY A 244 -12.62 -9.74 -10.23
C GLY A 244 -11.14 -9.63 -9.84
N PHE A 245 -10.79 -8.87 -8.80
CA PHE A 245 -9.47 -8.98 -8.18
C PHE A 245 -9.29 -10.39 -7.60
N VAL A 246 -8.04 -10.84 -7.52
CA VAL A 246 -7.69 -12.19 -7.06
C VAL A 246 -6.87 -12.16 -5.78
N LEU A 247 -5.93 -11.20 -5.71
CA LEU A 247 -4.91 -11.17 -4.69
C LEU A 247 -4.84 -9.79 -4.04
N ALA A 248 -4.70 -9.75 -2.72
CA ALA A 248 -4.27 -8.57 -2.00
C ALA A 248 -2.84 -8.78 -1.45
N ASP A 249 -1.97 -7.80 -1.61
CA ASP A 249 -0.57 -7.84 -1.17
C ASP A 249 -0.38 -6.92 0.05
N ASN A 250 0.02 -7.49 1.19
CA ASN A 250 0.34 -6.74 2.41
C ASN A 250 1.84 -6.58 2.64
N LYS A 251 2.67 -6.98 1.66
CA LYS A 251 4.14 -6.94 1.68
C LYS A 251 4.71 -7.90 2.72
N TRP A 252 4.53 -7.57 4.00
CA TRP A 252 4.98 -8.37 5.15
C TRP A 252 3.82 -8.87 5.97
N LEU A 253 3.97 -10.07 6.54
CA LEU A 253 2.95 -10.66 7.39
C LEU A 253 2.97 -10.01 8.77
N THR A 254 1.79 -9.79 9.34
CA THR A 254 1.62 -9.33 10.72
C THR A 254 0.64 -10.27 11.42
N PRO A 255 0.67 -10.37 12.76
CA PRO A 255 -0.33 -11.17 13.48
C PRO A 255 -1.77 -10.76 13.17
N THR A 256 -2.01 -9.48 12.91
CA THR A 256 -3.33 -8.97 12.54
C THR A 256 -3.76 -9.41 11.15
N THR A 257 -2.87 -9.32 10.15
CA THR A 257 -3.21 -9.72 8.78
C THR A 257 -3.29 -11.23 8.64
N ALA A 258 -2.47 -12.00 9.37
CA ALA A 258 -2.58 -13.46 9.43
C ALA A 258 -3.99 -13.91 9.90
N GLN A 259 -4.54 -13.25 10.93
CA GLN A 259 -5.91 -13.52 11.40
C GLN A 259 -6.99 -13.22 10.35
N MET A 260 -6.68 -12.43 9.32
CA MET A 260 -7.61 -12.10 8.23
C MET A 260 -7.42 -13.00 7.00
N GLY A 261 -6.56 -14.03 7.07
CA GLY A 261 -6.32 -14.99 5.99
C GLY A 261 -5.06 -14.73 5.17
N PHE A 262 -4.25 -13.71 5.50
CA PHE A 262 -2.96 -13.52 4.84
C PHE A 262 -1.99 -14.63 5.21
N HIS A 263 -1.17 -15.04 4.24
CA HIS A 263 -0.08 -15.99 4.41
C HIS A 263 1.12 -15.58 3.56
N ASP A 264 2.30 -16.09 3.92
CA ASP A 264 3.52 -15.84 3.16
C ASP A 264 3.64 -16.81 1.98
N ILE A 265 4.08 -16.30 0.84
CA ILE A 265 4.53 -17.09 -0.32
C ILE A 265 5.95 -16.69 -0.73
N PRO A 266 6.73 -17.59 -1.36
CA PRO A 266 8.02 -17.22 -1.93
C PRO A 266 7.91 -16.06 -2.93
N ARG A 267 8.91 -15.17 -2.95
CA ARG A 267 8.99 -14.07 -3.93
C ARG A 267 8.81 -14.54 -5.38
N ALA A 268 9.46 -15.64 -5.75
CA ALA A 268 9.36 -16.19 -7.10
C ALA A 268 7.91 -16.54 -7.48
N ASP A 269 7.16 -17.13 -6.55
CA ASP A 269 5.74 -17.46 -6.73
C ASP A 269 4.90 -16.19 -6.85
N TYR A 270 5.19 -15.18 -6.00
CA TYR A 270 4.51 -13.88 -6.08
C TYR A 270 4.74 -13.20 -7.44
N LEU A 271 5.99 -13.12 -7.90
CA LEU A 271 6.33 -12.50 -9.19
C LEU A 271 5.71 -13.26 -10.38
N SER A 272 5.69 -14.60 -10.31
CA SER A 272 5.04 -15.43 -11.33
C SER A 272 3.54 -15.17 -11.41
N ARG A 273 2.86 -15.04 -10.26
CA ARG A 273 1.44 -14.67 -10.19
C ARG A 273 1.20 -13.25 -10.70
N LEU A 274 2.05 -12.31 -10.31
CA LEU A 274 1.96 -10.91 -10.73
C LEU A 274 2.07 -10.77 -12.25
N ALA A 275 2.97 -11.50 -12.90
CA ALA A 275 3.10 -11.49 -14.35
C ALA A 275 1.81 -11.90 -15.10
N VAL A 276 1.02 -12.81 -14.50
CA VAL A 276 -0.28 -13.27 -15.03
C VAL A 276 -1.43 -12.33 -14.67
N LEU A 277 -1.39 -11.73 -13.48
CA LEU A 277 -2.50 -10.95 -12.92
C LEU A 277 -2.46 -9.46 -13.29
N THR A 278 -1.34 -8.93 -13.77
CA THR A 278 -1.14 -7.51 -14.11
C THR A 278 -1.27 -7.06 -15.58
N PRO A 279 -1.50 -7.93 -16.60
CA PRO A 279 -1.54 -7.46 -17.99
C PRO A 279 -2.53 -6.32 -18.27
N GLU A 280 -3.72 -6.34 -17.65
CA GLU A 280 -4.75 -5.31 -17.85
C GLU A 280 -5.52 -5.01 -16.55
N PRO A 281 -5.95 -3.75 -16.32
CA PRO A 281 -6.77 -3.37 -15.17
C PRO A 281 -8.18 -3.96 -15.29
N VAL A 282 -8.70 -4.46 -14.16
CA VAL A 282 -10.06 -5.06 -14.14
C VAL A 282 -11.14 -4.06 -13.74
N ARG A 283 -10.75 -2.92 -13.17
CA ARG A 283 -11.65 -1.80 -12.90
C ARG A 283 -10.93 -0.49 -13.13
N THR A 284 -11.59 0.41 -13.83
CA THR A 284 -11.13 1.78 -14.08
C THR A 284 -12.12 2.76 -13.46
N GLY A 285 -11.67 3.99 -13.21
CA GLY A 285 -12.50 5.07 -12.70
C GLY A 285 -12.70 5.06 -11.18
N ARG A 286 -13.69 5.85 -10.74
CA ARG A 286 -13.96 6.10 -9.31
C ARG A 286 -14.55 4.87 -8.64
N TRP A 287 -14.02 4.51 -7.47
CA TRP A 287 -14.59 3.44 -6.66
C TRP A 287 -15.61 3.98 -5.68
N GLU A 288 -16.71 3.24 -5.54
CA GLU A 288 -17.78 3.55 -4.61
C GLU A 288 -18.12 2.29 -3.81
N ALA A 289 -18.48 2.48 -2.54
CA ALA A 289 -18.92 1.37 -1.69
C ALA A 289 -20.38 1.06 -2.02
N GLU A 290 -20.59 0.00 -2.79
CA GLU A 290 -21.91 -0.52 -3.21
C GLU A 290 -22.59 -1.30 -2.08
N LEU A 291 -21.81 -1.89 -1.17
CA LEU A 291 -22.26 -2.66 -0.01
C LEU A 291 -21.84 -1.99 1.30
N ASP A 292 -22.77 -1.92 2.24
CA ASP A 292 -22.48 -1.43 3.59
C ASP A 292 -21.80 -2.48 4.48
N SER A 293 -21.34 -2.05 5.66
CA SER A 293 -20.68 -2.95 6.60
C SER A 293 -21.60 -4.07 7.11
N LYS A 294 -22.92 -3.87 7.19
CA LYS A 294 -23.86 -4.90 7.64
C LYS A 294 -24.00 -6.01 6.60
N ALA A 295 -24.19 -5.65 5.33
CA ALA A 295 -24.30 -6.60 4.23
C ALA A 295 -23.05 -7.48 4.10
N VAL A 296 -21.86 -6.90 4.34
CA VAL A 296 -20.59 -7.65 4.31
C VAL A 296 -20.38 -8.50 5.56
N ALA A 297 -21.05 -8.21 6.68
CA ALA A 297 -20.86 -8.94 7.94
C ALA A 297 -21.20 -10.44 7.83
N ASP A 298 -22.02 -10.83 6.86
CA ASP A 298 -22.40 -12.22 6.59
C ASP A 298 -21.67 -12.85 5.41
N TRP A 299 -20.81 -12.10 4.70
CA TRP A 299 -20.05 -12.63 3.58
C TRP A 299 -19.16 -13.82 3.99
N ARG A 300 -19.25 -14.91 3.22
CA ARG A 300 -18.45 -16.13 3.34
C ARG A 300 -17.70 -16.37 2.03
N PRO A 301 -16.44 -15.92 1.93
CA PRO A 301 -15.71 -15.95 0.66
C PRO A 301 -15.54 -17.37 0.07
N ALA A 302 -15.34 -18.37 0.92
CA ALA A 302 -15.22 -19.77 0.50
C ALA A 302 -16.50 -20.35 -0.14
N GLU A 303 -17.68 -19.92 0.33
CA GLU A 303 -18.97 -20.35 -0.23
C GLU A 303 -19.22 -19.69 -1.60
N ASP A 304 -18.85 -18.42 -1.73
CA ASP A 304 -18.94 -17.70 -3.00
C ASP A 304 -18.04 -18.30 -4.09
N ARG A 305 -16.86 -18.82 -3.72
CA ARG A 305 -15.98 -19.54 -4.67
C ARG A 305 -16.66 -20.78 -5.21
N ALA A 306 -17.34 -21.56 -4.38
CA ALA A 306 -18.00 -22.80 -4.79
C ALA A 306 -19.19 -22.56 -5.74
N ALA A 307 -19.73 -21.33 -5.77
CA ALA A 307 -20.85 -20.95 -6.62
C ALA A 307 -20.45 -20.35 -7.98
N ARG A 308 -19.15 -20.13 -8.24
CA ARG A 308 -18.59 -19.57 -9.49
C ARG A 308 -17.97 -20.66 -10.36
#